data_AF-A0A368EXX5-F1
#
_entry.id   AF-A0A368EXX5-F1
#
_cell.length_a   1.000
_cell.length_b   1.000
_cell.length_c   1.000
_cell.angle_alpha   90.00
_cell.angle_beta   90.00
_cell.angle_gamma   90.00
#
_symmetry.space_group_name_H-M   'P 1'
#
loop_
_entity.id
_entity.type
_entity.pdbx_description
1 polymer ?
#
loop_
_entity_poly.entity_id
_entity_poly.type
_entity_poly.pdbx_seq_one_letter_code
_entity_poly.pdbx_strand_id
1 'polypeptide(L)'
;LHATNFFRAVVLGIRCVESFIYVVEKFLLCKYSDLSLLDCTKVAASELDGEIGCIVSVAWNLEGTILGVLSSSNVLIMFDLLLSRVLWRAPLNVRSHLLFCW
;
A
#
# COMPACT_ATOMS: atom_id res chain seq x y z
N LEU A 1 -31.63 0.01 10.86
CA LEU A 1 -30.36 0.56 11.39
C LEU A 1 -29.22 -0.30 10.87
N HIS A 2 -28.74 -0.01 9.65
CA HIS A 2 -27.54 -0.64 9.13
C HIS A 2 -26.37 -0.10 9.95
N ALA A 3 -25.77 -0.93 10.80
CA ALA A 3 -24.48 -0.62 11.38
C ALA A 3 -23.50 -0.48 10.22
N THR A 4 -23.12 0.76 9.91
CA THR A 4 -21.91 1.02 9.13
C THR A 4 -20.78 0.45 9.97
N ASN A 5 -20.29 -0.73 9.58
CA ASN A 5 -19.03 -1.25 10.10
C ASN A 5 -17.98 -0.19 9.78
N PHE A 6 -17.70 0.67 10.76
CA PHE A 6 -16.53 1.52 10.77
C PHE A 6 -15.34 0.56 10.82
N PHE A 7 -14.86 0.14 9.65
CA PHE A 7 -13.53 -0.42 9.55
C PHE A 7 -12.61 0.68 10.09
N ARG A 8 -12.05 0.47 11.29
CA ARG A 8 -10.96 1.32 11.79
C ARG A 8 -9.91 1.35 10.69
N ALA A 9 -9.61 2.54 10.19
CA ALA A 9 -8.50 2.73 9.28
C ALA A 9 -7.22 2.25 10.01
N VAL A 10 -6.66 1.15 9.53
CA VAL A 10 -5.37 0.66 10.01
C VAL A 10 -4.33 1.16 9.03
N VAL A 11 -3.54 2.13 9.48
CA VAL A 11 -2.37 2.61 8.74
C VAL A 11 -1.27 1.57 8.87
N LEU A 12 -0.80 1.06 7.75
CA LEU A 12 0.23 0.02 7.66
C LEU A 12 1.61 0.60 7.39
N GLY A 13 1.67 1.77 6.78
CA GLY A 13 2.91 2.51 6.62
C GLY A 13 2.69 3.92 6.15
N ILE A 14 3.66 4.77 6.48
CA ILE A 14 3.71 6.17 6.09
C ILE A 14 5.08 6.41 5.48
N ARG A 15 5.11 7.08 4.33
CA ARG A 15 6.36 7.53 3.70
C ARG A 15 6.27 9.01 3.40
N CYS A 16 7.12 9.78 4.06
CA CYS A 16 7.31 11.19 3.75
C CYS A 16 8.30 11.33 2.58
N VAL A 17 7.91 12.12 1.59
CA VAL A 17 8.75 12.64 0.52
C VAL A 17 8.69 14.17 0.63
N GLU A 18 9.65 14.89 0.05
CA GLU A 18 9.83 16.34 0.28
C GLU A 18 8.54 17.18 0.20
N SER A 19 7.64 16.87 -0.74
CA SER A 19 6.40 17.65 -0.98
C SER A 19 5.10 16.86 -0.84
N PHE A 20 5.16 15.61 -0.37
CA PHE A 20 3.95 14.81 -0.19
C PHE A 20 4.18 13.63 0.76
N ILE A 21 3.09 13.13 1.30
CA ILE A 21 3.08 11.97 2.18
C ILE A 21 2.29 10.86 1.52
N TYR A 22 2.89 9.67 1.42
CA TYR A 22 2.14 8.44 1.13
C TYR A 22 1.66 7.82 2.44
N VAL A 23 0.38 7.46 2.48
CA VAL A 23 -0.22 6.67 3.55
C VAL A 23 -0.77 5.40 2.92
N VAL A 24 -0.27 4.25 3.39
CA VAL A 24 -0.86 2.95 3.03
C VAL A 24 -1.76 2.52 4.17
N GLU A 25 -3.03 2.32 3.83
CA GLU A 25 -4.01 1.68 4.67
C GLU A 25 -4.30 0.26 4.16
N LYS A 26 -5.06 -0.49 4.95
CA LYS A 26 -5.45 -1.86 4.65
C LYS A 26 -6.01 -2.10 3.23
N PHE A 27 -6.67 -1.11 2.64
CA PHE A 27 -7.31 -1.23 1.33
C PHE A 27 -6.98 -0.07 0.39
N LEU A 28 -6.13 0.87 0.80
CA LEU A 28 -5.96 2.14 0.11
C LEU A 28 -4.51 2.57 0.15
N LEU A 29 -4.04 3.13 -0.95
CA LEU A 29 -2.82 3.92 -1.00
C LEU A 29 -3.21 5.36 -1.33
N CYS A 30 -2.95 6.25 -0.39
CA CYS A 30 -3.28 7.67 -0.51
C CYS A 30 -2.00 8.49 -0.62
N LYS A 31 -2.04 9.51 -1.47
CA LYS A 31 -1.03 10.55 -1.57
C LYS A 31 -1.62 11.86 -1.06
N TYR A 32 -1.02 12.45 -0.04
CA TYR A 32 -1.38 13.74 0.53
C TYR A 32 -0.38 14.78 0.08
N SER A 33 -0.86 15.96 -0.34
CA SER A 33 0.04 17.09 -0.57
C SER A 33 0.51 17.65 0.78
N ASP A 34 1.76 18.09 0.84
CA ASP A 34 2.29 18.92 1.93
C ASP A 34 1.50 20.22 2.17
N LEU A 35 0.86 20.77 1.13
CA LEU A 35 0.06 22.00 1.20
C LEU A 35 -1.31 21.81 1.90
N SER A 36 -1.86 20.59 1.91
CA SER A 36 -3.18 20.30 2.48
C SER A 36 -3.28 18.81 2.82
N LEU A 37 -3.27 18.49 4.11
CA LEU A 37 -3.58 17.14 4.60
C LEU A 37 -5.07 16.78 4.46
N LEU A 38 -5.91 17.73 4.05
CA LEU A 38 -7.33 17.52 3.81
C LEU A 38 -7.60 16.96 2.40
N ASP A 39 -6.68 17.17 1.46
CA ASP A 39 -6.80 16.73 0.08
C ASP A 39 -5.88 15.53 -0.18
N CYS A 40 -6.49 14.34 -0.31
CA CYS A 40 -5.76 13.14 -0.69
C CYS A 40 -6.15 12.69 -2.09
N THR A 41 -5.15 12.32 -2.88
CA THR A 41 -5.37 11.61 -4.14
C THR A 41 -5.19 10.14 -3.86
N LYS A 42 -6.22 9.33 -4.11
CA LYS A 42 -6.05 7.87 -4.14
C LYS A 42 -5.10 7.55 -5.29
N VAL A 43 -3.98 6.92 -4.99
CA VAL A 43 -3.11 6.38 -6.03
C VAL A 43 -3.91 5.29 -6.71
N ALA A 44 -4.09 5.41 -8.03
CA ALA A 44 -4.86 4.47 -8.83
C ALA A 44 -4.16 3.12 -8.85
N ALA A 45 -4.32 2.38 -7.78
CA ALA A 45 -3.86 1.03 -7.62
C ALA A 45 -5.03 0.08 -7.91
N SER A 46 -5.76 0.34 -9.00
CA SER A 46 -6.80 -0.59 -9.48
C SER A 46 -6.23 -1.99 -9.73
N GLU A 47 -4.92 -2.07 -9.97
CA GLU A 47 -4.16 -3.32 -10.07
C GLU A 47 -3.88 -4.01 -8.71
N LEU A 48 -4.06 -3.29 -7.60
CA LEU A 48 -4.11 -3.83 -6.23
C LEU A 48 -5.56 -4.13 -5.78
N ASP A 49 -6.57 -3.56 -6.44
CA ASP A 49 -7.97 -3.82 -6.11
C ASP A 49 -8.50 -5.05 -6.87
N GLY A 50 -9.16 -5.97 -6.16
CA GLY A 50 -9.99 -7.03 -6.74
C GLY A 50 -9.55 -8.48 -6.47
N GLU A 51 -8.25 -8.80 -6.51
CA GLU A 51 -7.79 -10.21 -6.43
C GLU A 51 -6.89 -10.54 -5.22
N ILE A 52 -6.27 -9.55 -4.59
CA ILE A 52 -5.21 -9.80 -3.61
C ILE A 52 -5.68 -9.75 -2.14
N GLY A 53 -6.96 -9.48 -1.91
CA GLY A 53 -7.53 -9.27 -0.58
C GLY A 53 -7.15 -7.90 -0.01
N CYS A 54 -6.70 -7.87 1.25
CA CYS A 54 -6.24 -6.65 1.92
C CYS A 54 -4.71 -6.59 2.01
N ILE A 55 -4.16 -5.39 2.12
CA ILE A 55 -2.74 -5.20 2.43
C ILE A 55 -2.52 -5.58 3.90
N VAL A 56 -1.48 -6.36 4.17
CA VAL A 56 -1.11 -6.80 5.53
C VAL A 56 0.27 -6.30 5.96
N SER A 57 1.15 -5.98 5.01
CA SER A 57 2.46 -5.41 5.28
C SER A 57 2.96 -4.61 4.07
N VAL A 58 3.81 -3.62 4.34
CA VAL A 58 4.40 -2.75 3.34
C VAL A 58 5.85 -2.44 3.65
N ALA A 59 6.64 -2.21 2.60
CA ALA A 59 8.00 -1.69 2.70
C ALA A 59 8.31 -0.81 1.48
N TRP A 60 9.04 0.28 1.68
CA TRP A 60 9.50 1.14 0.59
C TRP A 60 10.97 0.86 0.28
N ASN A 61 11.37 1.06 -0.97
CA ASN A 61 12.80 1.25 -1.27
C ASN A 61 13.33 2.56 -0.64
N LEU A 62 14.64 2.72 -0.62
CA LEU A 62 15.31 3.87 0.00
C LEU A 62 14.85 5.20 -0.61
N GLU A 63 14.63 5.21 -1.93
CA GLU A 63 14.20 6.38 -2.69
C GLU A 63 12.71 6.70 -2.48
N GLY A 64 11.91 5.77 -1.94
CA GLY A 64 10.47 5.94 -1.73
C GLY A 64 9.63 5.95 -3.01
N THR A 65 10.18 5.46 -4.12
CA THR A 65 9.53 5.39 -5.44
C THR A 65 8.92 4.02 -5.74
N ILE A 66 9.37 2.98 -5.05
CA ILE A 66 8.88 1.61 -5.18
C ILE A 66 8.29 1.18 -3.85
N LEU A 67 7.08 0.64 -3.90
CA LEU A 67 6.38 0.06 -2.76
C LEU A 67 6.29 -1.46 -2.91
N GLY A 68 6.88 -2.18 -1.97
CA GLY A 68 6.60 -3.58 -1.73
C GLY A 68 5.34 -3.72 -0.87
N VAL A 69 4.39 -4.53 -1.33
CA VAL A 69 3.11 -4.80 -0.67
C VAL A 69 2.97 -6.30 -0.49
N LEU A 70 2.69 -6.74 0.74
CA LEU A 70 2.23 -8.09 1.02
C LEU A 70 0.72 -8.08 1.21
N SER A 71 0.04 -8.96 0.48
CA SER A 71 -1.41 -9.11 0.56
C SER A 71 -1.85 -10.27 1.46
N SER A 72 -3.09 -10.24 1.94
CA SER A 72 -3.69 -11.33 2.72
C SER A 72 -3.92 -12.60 1.89
N SER A 73 -3.90 -12.49 0.56
CA SER A 73 -3.87 -13.65 -0.35
C SER A 73 -2.45 -14.23 -0.53
N ASN A 74 -1.49 -13.83 0.32
CA ASN A 74 -0.09 -14.23 0.26
C ASN A 74 0.57 -13.90 -1.07
N VAL A 75 0.24 -12.77 -1.69
CA VAL A 75 0.93 -12.29 -2.89
C VAL A 75 1.81 -11.11 -2.51
N LEU A 76 3.10 -11.21 -2.85
CA LEU A 76 4.03 -10.09 -2.80
C LEU A 76 3.94 -9.32 -4.12
N ILE A 77 3.84 -8.00 -4.02
CA ILE A 77 3.66 -7.10 -5.15
C ILE A 77 4.70 -6.00 -5.03
N MET A 78 5.43 -5.73 -6.12
CA MET A 78 6.16 -4.48 -6.24
C MET A 78 5.39 -3.53 -7.13
N PHE A 79 5.17 -2.32 -6.62
CA PHE A 79 4.43 -1.27 -7.28
C PHE A 79 5.33 -0.04 -7.49
N ASP A 80 5.33 0.49 -8.70
CA ASP A 80 6.02 1.73 -9.04
C ASP A 80 5.08 2.91 -8.79
N LEU A 81 5.43 3.76 -7.84
CA LEU A 81 4.62 4.91 -7.41
C LEU A 81 4.67 6.07 -8.41
N LEU A 82 5.72 6.18 -9.22
CA LEU A 82 5.86 7.23 -10.22
C LEU A 82 5.05 6.91 -11.47
N LEU A 83 5.16 5.67 -11.94
CA LEU A 83 4.44 5.17 -13.11
C LEU A 83 3.03 4.71 -12.78
N SER A 84 2.69 4.60 -11.49
CA SER A 84 1.39 4.13 -11.00
C SER A 84 0.99 2.77 -11.59
N ARG A 85 1.91 1.80 -11.55
CA ARG A 85 1.69 0.44 -12.09
C ARG A 85 2.39 -0.64 -11.28
N VAL A 86 1.88 -1.85 -11.33
CA VAL A 86 2.56 -3.03 -10.79
C VAL A 86 3.74 -3.40 -11.69
N LEU A 87 4.91 -3.57 -11.07
CA LEU A 87 6.11 -4.05 -11.73
C LEU A 87 6.12 -5.58 -11.81
N TRP A 88 5.79 -6.25 -10.70
CA TRP A 88 5.67 -7.71 -10.66
C TRP A 88 4.87 -8.20 -9.45
N ARG A 89 4.43 -9.47 -9.52
CA ARG A 89 3.72 -10.20 -8.46
C ARG A 89 4.36 -11.57 -8.25
N ALA A 90 4.51 -12.03 -7.00
CA ALA A 90 4.84 -13.42 -6.72
C ALA A 90 3.98 -13.96 -5.58
N PRO A 91 3.30 -15.11 -5.78
CA PRO A 91 2.65 -15.83 -4.70
C PRO A 91 3.72 -16.38 -3.74
N LEU A 92 3.48 -16.21 -2.45
CA LEU A 92 4.29 -16.76 -1.38
C LEU A 92 3.63 -18.04 -0.89
N ASN A 93 4.39 -19.14 -0.91
CA ASN A 93 3.96 -20.36 -0.26
C ASN A 93 4.14 -20.20 1.26
N VAL A 94 3.11 -20.60 2.02
CA VAL A 94 2.86 -20.33 3.46
C VAL A 94 3.97 -20.81 4.42
N ARG A 95 5.08 -21.36 3.93
CA ARG A 95 6.21 -21.84 4.75
C ARG A 95 7.32 -20.83 4.98
N SER A 96 7.27 -19.66 4.33
CA SER A 96 8.27 -18.61 4.49
C SER A 96 7.71 -17.46 5.33
N HIS A 97 8.08 -17.42 6.61
CA HIS A 97 7.97 -16.21 7.42
C HIS A 97 8.96 -15.18 6.87
N LEU A 98 8.51 -14.33 5.96
CA LEU A 98 9.34 -13.26 5.42
C LEU A 98 9.33 -12.08 6.38
N LEU A 99 10.44 -11.89 7.08
CA LEU A 99 10.85 -10.60 7.61
C LEU A 99 11.42 -9.80 6.45
N PHE A 100 10.76 -8.72 6.06
CA PHE A 100 11.32 -7.76 5.11
C PHE A 100 12.44 -6.99 5.83
N CYS A 101 13.69 -7.33 5.56
CA CYS A 101 14.84 -6.48 5.85
C CYS A 101 15.25 -5.78 4.55
N TRP A 102 15.18 -4.46 4.54
CA TRP A 102 15.84 -3.60 3.57
C TRP A 102 17.00 -2.88 4.28
#